data_AF-A0A959JVP8-F1
#
_entry.id   AF-A0A959JVP8-F1
#
_cell.length_a   1.000
_cell.length_b   1.000
_cell.length_c   1.000
_cell.angle_alpha   90.00
_cell.angle_beta   90.00
_cell.angle_gamma   90.00
#
_symmetry.space_group_name_H-M   'P 1'
#
loop_
_entity.id
_entity.type
_entity.pdbx_description
1 polymer ?
#
loop_
_entity_poly.entity_id
_entity_poly.type
_entity_poly.pdbx_seq_one_letter_code
_entity_poly.pdbx_strand_id
1 'polypeptide(L)'
;ITVNKVHGNDESIERIKEKFNPDIETMEGAAFYYSCHLMHQPCVQIRSISNKVERRNRENWNIPLALKNLTDQLFYLLTKKLS
;
A
#
# COMPACT_ATOMS: atom_id res chain seq x y z
N ILE A 1 3.82 -6.60 -2.91
CA ILE A 1 3.51 -6.63 -4.36
C ILE A 1 2.50 -5.56 -4.75
N THR A 2 2.42 -5.26 -6.04
CA THR A 2 1.38 -4.42 -6.63
C THR A 2 0.63 -5.20 -7.69
N VAL A 3 -0.69 -5.10 -7.68
CA VAL A 3 -1.59 -6.00 -8.41
C VAL A 3 -2.70 -5.19 -9.09
N ASN A 4 -3.15 -5.59 -10.27
CA ASN A 4 -4.30 -4.95 -10.92
C ASN A 4 -5.65 -5.52 -10.42
N LYS A 5 -5.62 -6.43 -9.44
CA LYS A 5 -6.81 -7.08 -8.89
C LYS A 5 -6.58 -7.41 -7.44
N VAL A 6 -7.56 -7.12 -6.58
CA VAL A 6 -7.55 -7.54 -5.18
C VAL A 6 -7.66 -9.06 -5.09
N HIS A 7 -6.70 -9.70 -4.42
CA HIS A 7 -6.81 -11.10 -4.05
C HIS A 7 -7.70 -11.20 -2.80
N GLY A 8 -8.85 -11.87 -2.93
CA GLY A 8 -9.89 -11.88 -1.90
C GLY A 8 -10.55 -13.23 -1.68
N ASN A 9 -10.02 -14.29 -2.29
CA ASN A 9 -10.37 -15.68 -2.01
C ASN A 9 -9.09 -16.45 -1.63
N ASP A 10 -9.26 -17.55 -0.90
CA ASP A 10 -8.16 -18.24 -0.23
C ASP A 10 -7.12 -18.80 -1.23
N GLU A 11 -7.58 -19.39 -2.33
CA GLU A 11 -6.71 -19.93 -3.40
C GLU A 11 -5.82 -18.83 -4.01
N SER A 12 -6.39 -17.66 -4.26
CA SER A 12 -5.68 -16.53 -4.86
C SER A 12 -4.68 -15.89 -3.89
N ILE A 13 -4.98 -15.90 -2.60
CA ILE A 13 -4.10 -15.39 -1.54
C ILE A 13 -2.91 -16.32 -1.35
N GLU A 14 -3.15 -17.64 -1.25
CA GLU A 14 -2.06 -18.62 -1.05
C GLU A 14 -1.11 -18.66 -2.24
N ARG A 15 -1.64 -18.66 -3.47
CA ARG A 15 -0.80 -18.60 -4.68
C ARG A 15 0.13 -17.38 -4.72
N ILE A 16 -0.33 -16.24 -4.21
CA ILE A 16 0.46 -15.00 -4.14
C ILE A 16 1.52 -15.08 -3.03
N LYS A 17 1.16 -15.62 -1.87
CA LYS A 17 2.10 -15.84 -0.76
C LYS A 17 3.23 -16.79 -1.17
N GLU A 18 2.91 -17.91 -1.79
CA GLU A 18 3.91 -18.87 -2.27
C GLU A 18 4.85 -18.25 -3.29
N LYS A 19 4.30 -17.45 -4.22
CA LYS A 19 5.07 -16.90 -5.34
C LYS A 19 5.97 -15.72 -4.95
N PHE A 20 5.54 -14.89 -4.01
CA PHE A 20 6.18 -13.60 -3.74
C PHE A 20 6.46 -13.32 -2.27
N ASN A 21 5.92 -14.13 -1.35
CA ASN A 21 5.92 -13.92 0.10
C ASN A 21 5.78 -12.44 0.52
N PRO A 22 4.74 -11.72 0.07
CA PRO A 22 4.69 -10.28 0.23
C PRO A 22 4.13 -9.85 1.58
N ASP A 23 4.76 -8.85 2.20
CA ASP A 23 4.24 -8.23 3.42
C ASP A 23 3.01 -7.32 3.15
N ILE A 24 2.95 -6.72 1.95
CA ILE A 24 1.93 -5.72 1.58
C ILE A 24 1.46 -5.94 0.14
N GLU A 25 0.15 -5.86 -0.09
CA GLU A 25 -0.48 -5.79 -1.41
C GLU A 25 -1.05 -4.38 -1.65
N THR A 26 -0.81 -3.81 -2.84
CA THR A 26 -1.36 -2.50 -3.26
C THR A 26 -1.79 -2.56 -4.72
N MET A 27 -2.60 -1.61 -5.20
CA MET A 27 -3.05 -1.64 -6.60
C MET A 27 -2.37 -0.62 -7.51
N GLU A 28 -1.87 0.49 -6.95
CA GLU A 28 -1.35 1.62 -7.74
C GLU A 28 0.18 1.73 -7.67
N GLY A 29 0.84 0.94 -6.82
CA GLY A 29 2.25 1.07 -6.48
C GLY A 29 3.18 1.08 -7.70
N ALA A 30 3.07 0.08 -8.60
CA ALA A 30 3.90 0.02 -9.80
C ALA A 30 3.58 1.14 -10.78
N ALA A 31 2.30 1.40 -11.05
CA ALA A 31 1.88 2.39 -12.03
C ALA A 31 2.39 3.78 -11.68
N PHE A 32 2.31 4.16 -10.39
CA PHE A 32 2.89 5.42 -9.90
C PHE A 32 4.41 5.48 -10.14
N TYR A 33 5.15 4.46 -9.68
CA TYR A 33 6.61 4.48 -9.79
C TYR A 33 7.08 4.48 -11.25
N TYR A 34 6.41 3.72 -12.11
CA TYR A 34 6.69 3.68 -13.54
C TYR A 34 6.52 5.06 -14.19
N SER A 35 5.42 5.75 -13.90
CA SER A 35 5.18 7.12 -14.40
C SER A 35 6.24 8.11 -13.91
N CYS A 36 6.59 8.10 -12.62
CA CYS A 36 7.63 8.97 -12.09
C CYS A 36 9.01 8.68 -12.70
N HIS A 37 9.32 7.41 -12.91
CA HIS A 37 10.56 6.99 -13.58
C HIS A 37 10.64 7.52 -15.01
N LEU A 38 9.56 7.38 -15.79
CA LEU A 38 9.48 7.92 -17.15
C LEU A 38 9.62 9.45 -17.21
N MET A 39 9.12 10.15 -16.20
CA MET A 39 9.23 11.61 -16.10
C MET A 39 10.57 12.07 -15.50
N HIS A 40 11.47 11.16 -15.13
CA HIS A 40 12.70 11.45 -14.39
C HIS A 40 12.49 12.29 -13.11
N GLN A 41 11.33 12.12 -12.47
CA GLN A 41 10.96 12.90 -11.29
C GLN A 41 11.21 12.10 -10.01
N PRO A 42 11.95 12.65 -9.02
CA PRO A 42 12.07 12.04 -7.71
C PRO A 42 10.69 11.87 -7.07
N CYS A 43 10.39 10.66 -6.60
CA CYS A 43 9.09 10.33 -6.04
C CYS A 43 9.22 9.42 -4.83
N VAL A 44 8.24 9.51 -3.92
CA VAL A 44 8.12 8.64 -2.75
C VAL A 44 6.65 8.26 -2.56
N GLN A 45 6.40 7.03 -2.12
CA GLN A 45 5.08 6.57 -1.69
C GLN A 45 5.12 6.21 -0.20
N ILE A 46 4.16 6.72 0.56
CA ILE A 46 3.92 6.34 1.95
C ILE A 46 2.57 5.64 2.00
N ARG A 47 2.49 4.52 2.69
CA ARG A 47 1.28 3.71 2.82
C ARG A 47 1.05 3.39 4.30
N SER A 48 -0.18 3.49 4.74
CA SER A 48 -0.64 2.93 6.01
C SER A 48 -1.49 1.69 5.75
N ILE A 49 -1.53 0.78 6.72
CA ILE A 49 -2.27 -0.47 6.60
C ILE A 49 -3.66 -0.28 7.19
N SER A 50 -4.70 -0.45 6.36
CA SER A 50 -6.10 -0.41 6.79
C SER A 50 -6.65 -1.76 7.25
N ASN A 51 -6.05 -2.85 6.78
CA ASN A 51 -6.51 -4.21 7.03
C ASN A 51 -5.41 -5.22 6.69
N LYS A 52 -5.54 -6.43 7.23
CA LYS A 52 -4.75 -7.58 6.78
C LYS A 52 -5.31 -8.13 5.47
N VAL A 53 -4.47 -8.83 4.71
CA VAL A 53 -4.94 -9.60 3.56
C VAL A 53 -5.74 -10.79 4.07
N GLU A 54 -7.01 -10.82 3.73
CA GLU A 54 -7.97 -11.85 4.13
C GLU A 54 -9.07 -11.98 3.07
N ARG A 55 -9.92 -12.99 3.20
CA ARG A 55 -11.12 -13.10 2.37
C ARG A 55 -11.92 -11.80 2.48
N ARG A 56 -12.33 -11.24 1.33
CA ARG A 56 -12.84 -9.87 1.23
C ARG A 56 -13.94 -9.57 2.28
N ASN A 57 -13.54 -8.94 3.37
CA ASN A 57 -14.40 -8.44 4.42
C ASN A 57 -14.09 -6.96 4.64
N ARG A 58 -15.02 -6.09 4.25
CA ARG A 58 -14.84 -4.63 4.37
C ARG A 58 -15.07 -4.12 5.79
N GLU A 59 -15.76 -4.87 6.63
CA GLU A 59 -16.04 -4.45 8.02
C GLU A 59 -14.77 -4.40 8.87
N ASN A 60 -13.77 -5.22 8.52
CA ASN A 60 -12.48 -5.27 9.20
C ASN A 60 -11.52 -4.13 8.80
N TRP A 61 -11.94 -3.25 7.88
CA TRP A 61 -11.10 -2.16 7.40
C TRP A 61 -11.17 -0.98 8.35
N ASN A 62 -10.07 -0.70 9.05
CA ASN A 62 -9.97 0.47 9.91
C ASN A 62 -9.40 1.66 9.13
N ILE A 63 -10.22 2.19 8.23
CA ILE A 63 -9.88 3.37 7.42
C ILE A 63 -9.55 4.60 8.29
N PRO A 64 -10.31 4.93 9.36
CA PRO A 64 -9.98 6.07 10.21
C PRO A 64 -8.58 5.98 10.83
N LEU A 65 -8.20 4.81 11.34
CA LEU A 65 -6.86 4.60 11.91
C LEU A 65 -5.76 4.72 10.84
N ALA A 66 -5.98 4.10 9.68
CA ALA A 66 -5.02 4.16 8.57
C ALA A 66 -4.80 5.61 8.10
N LEU A 67 -5.87 6.40 7.97
CA LEU A 67 -5.78 7.82 7.59
C LEU A 67 -5.06 8.64 8.64
N LYS A 68 -5.37 8.44 9.92
CA LYS A 68 -4.67 9.12 11.02
C LYS A 68 -3.17 8.84 10.97
N ASN A 69 -2.78 7.56 10.90
CA ASN A 69 -1.37 7.16 10.87
C ASN A 69 -0.65 7.70 9.63
N LEU A 70 -1.30 7.70 8.46
CA LEU A 70 -0.74 8.26 7.24
C LEU A 70 -0.49 9.76 7.37
N THR A 71 -1.46 10.48 7.94
CA THR A 71 -1.40 11.93 8.15
C THR A 71 -0.28 12.30 9.13
N ASP A 72 -0.21 11.60 10.27
CA ASP A 72 0.82 11.83 11.29
C ASP A 72 2.23 11.62 10.69
N GLN A 73 2.43 10.54 9.93
CA GLN A 73 3.71 10.26 9.28
C GLN A 73 4.05 11.25 8.17
N LEU A 74 3.06 11.70 7.40
CA LEU A 74 3.26 12.73 6.37
C LEU A 74 3.74 14.04 7.01
N PHE A 75 3.07 14.52 8.05
CA PHE A 75 3.47 15.74 8.75
C PHE A 75 4.85 15.61 9.39
N TYR A 76 5.16 14.45 9.99
CA TYR A 76 6.49 14.19 10.52
C TYR A 76 7.57 14.34 9.44
N LEU A 77 7.38 13.72 8.27
CA LEU A 77 8.37 13.77 7.18
C LEU A 77 8.52 15.16 6.58
N LEU A 78 7.43 15.92 6.45
CA LEU A 78 7.47 17.28 5.92
C LEU A 78 8.14 18.26 6.88
N THR A 79 7.87 18.13 8.18
CA THR A 79 8.44 19.04 9.19
C THR A 79 9.93 18.77 9.44
N LYS A 80 10.36 17.49 9.47
CA LYS A 80 11.78 17.14 9.61
C LYS A 80 12.66 17.57 8.44
N LYS A 81 12.09 17.76 7.25
CA LYS A 81 12.83 18.18 6.06
C LYS A 81 13.05 19.70 6.01
N LEU A 82 12.36 20.45 6.86
CA LEU A 82 12.42 21.91 6.98
C LEU A 82 13.27 22.39 8.17
N SER A 83 13.78 21.47 8.99
CA SER A 83 14.74 21.69 10.08
C SER A 83 16.14 21.26 9.69
#